data_AF-A0A143PME0-F1
#
_entry.id   AF-A0A143PME0-F1
#
_cell.length_a   1.000
_cell.length_b   1.000
_cell.length_c   1.000
_cell.angle_alpha   90.00
_cell.angle_beta   90.00
_cell.angle_gamma   90.00
#
_symmetry.space_group_name_H-M   'P 1'
#
loop_
_entity.id
_entity.type
_entity.pdbx_description
1 polymer ?
#
loop_
_entity_poly.entity_id
_entity_poly.type
_entity_poly.pdbx_seq_one_letter_code
_entity_poly.pdbx_strand_id
1 'polypeptide(L)'
;MSCQLSERHSVHATRPPVLSLRRRLHTGIGVAAAVVGMLVGAGGRPWALGLGPSFSADSQPAPMTETWTFDRLDQIGGHPTTVLGSPRVIDSPPGKAVEFDGVDDALLVGAHPLAGAATFTWEAIFRPDGGARAQRWFHLQEDGSDNRMLFEIRVAGDRWFLDAFAYSNGNEKALINKEALHAVGEWYHVAAVYDGTTYSNYVNGVQQLAFPIVLVPQGKGRASVGVRVTLVDYFKGAVHSARFTRRALTPAEFTGIRRQR
;
A
#
# COMPACT_ATOMS: atom_id res chain seq x y z
N MET A 1 36.54 -47.41 -21.15
CA MET A 1 35.37 -48.07 -21.78
C MET A 1 34.16 -47.65 -20.96
N SER A 2 33.11 -46.94 -21.40
CA SER A 2 32.63 -46.41 -22.68
C SER A 2 31.77 -45.18 -22.32
N CYS A 3 32.12 -43.95 -22.70
CA CYS A 3 31.52 -43.17 -23.80
C CYS A 3 30.22 -43.74 -24.43
N GLN A 4 29.08 -43.04 -24.29
CA GLN A 4 28.42 -42.27 -25.38
C GLN A 4 27.01 -41.78 -25.00
N LEU A 5 26.73 -40.52 -25.41
CA LEU A 5 25.52 -39.92 -26.02
C LEU A 5 24.13 -40.25 -25.43
N SER A 6 23.27 -39.31 -25.06
CA SER A 6 22.67 -38.18 -25.80
C SER A 6 21.17 -38.47 -25.83
N GLU A 7 20.33 -37.58 -25.30
CA GLU A 7 19.14 -37.12 -26.04
C GLU A 7 18.51 -35.92 -25.33
N ARG A 8 18.49 -34.80 -26.06
CA ARG A 8 17.74 -33.58 -25.73
C ARG A 8 16.31 -33.80 -26.18
N HIS A 9 15.35 -33.73 -25.26
CA HIS A 9 13.95 -33.50 -25.62
C HIS A 9 13.61 -32.02 -25.42
N SER A 10 13.62 -31.28 -26.53
CA SER A 10 12.93 -30.00 -26.67
C SER A 10 11.43 -30.25 -26.63
N VAL A 11 10.74 -29.73 -25.63
CA VAL A 11 9.28 -29.63 -25.65
C VAL A 11 8.91 -28.23 -26.13
N HIS A 12 8.41 -28.16 -27.36
CA HIS A 12 7.78 -26.98 -27.93
C HIS A 12 6.49 -26.66 -27.16
N ALA A 13 6.49 -25.57 -26.38
CA ALA A 13 5.29 -24.95 -25.88
C ALA A 13 4.73 -23.99 -26.95
N THR A 14 3.65 -24.41 -27.60
CA THR A 14 2.85 -23.63 -28.53
C THR A 14 2.10 -22.52 -27.77
N ARG A 15 2.37 -21.27 -28.13
CA ARG A 15 1.65 -20.08 -27.62
C ARG A 15 0.26 -19.98 -28.26
N PRO A 16 -0.83 -19.75 -27.50
CA PRO A 16 -2.13 -19.41 -28.08
C PRO A 16 -2.15 -17.95 -28.60
N PRO A 17 -3.02 -17.64 -29.59
CA PRO A 17 -3.00 -16.37 -30.30
C PRO A 17 -3.54 -15.19 -29.47
N VAL A 18 -2.89 -14.04 -29.64
CA VAL A 18 -3.27 -12.74 -29.09
C VAL A 18 -4.50 -12.21 -29.83
N LEU A 19 -5.65 -12.13 -29.16
CA LEU A 19 -6.80 -11.38 -29.66
C LEU A 19 -6.51 -9.88 -29.55
N SER A 20 -6.32 -9.23 -30.70
CA SER A 20 -6.22 -7.77 -30.81
C SER A 20 -7.61 -7.13 -30.71
N LEU A 21 -7.96 -6.60 -29.53
CA LEU A 21 -9.16 -5.81 -29.37
C LEU A 21 -8.89 -4.37 -29.84
N ARG A 22 -9.15 -4.08 -31.11
CA ARG A 22 -9.21 -2.71 -31.64
C ARG A 22 -10.37 -1.97 -30.97
N ARG A 23 -10.11 -1.18 -29.93
CA ARG A 23 -11.07 -0.18 -29.44
C ARG A 23 -11.02 1.04 -30.37
N ARG A 24 -12.15 1.29 -31.03
CA ARG A 24 -12.43 2.51 -31.79
C ARG A 24 -12.43 3.70 -30.84
N LEU A 25 -11.61 4.71 -31.14
CA LEU A 25 -11.74 6.06 -30.63
C LEU A 25 -13.12 6.60 -31.06
N HIS A 26 -13.98 6.93 -30.10
CA HIS A 26 -15.11 7.82 -30.33
C HIS A 26 -14.77 9.16 -29.68
N THR A 27 -14.37 10.10 -30.53
CA THR A 27 -14.46 11.53 -30.29
C THR A 27 -15.92 11.91 -30.18
N GLY A 28 -16.31 12.51 -29.06
CA GLY A 28 -17.67 12.99 -28.81
C GLY A 28 -17.64 14.11 -27.79
N ILE A 29 -17.17 15.28 -28.21
CA ILE A 29 -17.35 16.54 -27.48
C ILE A 29 -18.82 16.94 -27.65
N GLY A 30 -19.65 16.63 -26.66
CA GLY A 30 -21.02 17.11 -26.59
C GLY A 30 -21.05 18.47 -25.91
N VAL A 31 -21.05 19.55 -26.70
CA VAL A 31 -21.42 20.89 -26.22
C VAL A 31 -22.94 20.90 -26.06
N ALA A 32 -23.42 21.00 -24.82
CA ALA A 32 -24.84 21.22 -24.56
C ALA A 32 -25.18 22.69 -24.88
N ALA A 33 -25.79 22.93 -26.05
CA ALA A 33 -26.41 24.20 -26.37
C ALA A 33 -27.77 24.29 -25.66
N ALA A 34 -27.90 25.23 -24.72
CA ALA A 34 -29.18 25.56 -24.12
C ALA A 34 -30.04 26.34 -25.14
N VAL A 35 -31.13 25.74 -25.61
CA VAL A 35 -32.17 26.42 -26.39
C VAL A 35 -33.04 27.21 -25.40
N VAL A 36 -32.95 28.54 -25.44
CA VAL A 36 -33.88 29.42 -24.73
C VAL A 36 -35.14 29.56 -25.58
N GLY A 37 -36.19 28.82 -25.22
CA GLY A 37 -37.53 29.04 -25.75
C GLY A 37 -38.13 30.32 -25.15
N MET A 38 -38.39 31.32 -25.99
CA MET A 38 -39.08 32.54 -25.60
C MET A 38 -40.60 32.27 -25.63
N LEU A 39 -41.22 32.10 -24.47
CA LEU A 39 -42.68 32.10 -24.30
C LEU A 39 -43.10 33.49 -23.81
N VAL A 40 -43.83 34.21 -24.66
CA VAL A 40 -44.51 35.45 -24.30
C VAL A 40 -45.83 35.06 -23.63
N GLY A 41 -45.96 35.35 -22.34
CA GLY A 41 -47.16 35.13 -21.54
C GLY A 41 -47.25 36.14 -20.42
N ALA A 42 -48.35 36.90 -20.39
CA ALA A 42 -48.57 38.06 -19.56
C ALA A 42 -48.74 37.75 -18.06
N GLY A 43 -48.27 38.68 -17.22
CA GLY A 43 -48.82 38.96 -15.88
C GLY A 43 -48.40 38.04 -14.74
N GLY A 44 -47.40 38.46 -13.97
CA GLY A 44 -47.10 37.84 -12.67
C GLY A 44 -45.77 38.31 -12.08
N ARG A 45 -45.80 38.77 -10.83
CA ARG A 45 -44.70 39.38 -10.05
C ARG A 45 -43.36 38.63 -10.13
N PRO A 46 -42.19 39.31 -10.17
CA PRO A 46 -40.91 38.63 -10.19
C PRO A 46 -40.55 38.13 -8.79
N TRP A 47 -40.37 36.83 -8.66
CA TRP A 47 -39.60 36.21 -7.60
C TRP A 47 -38.19 36.01 -8.16
N ALA A 48 -37.24 36.81 -7.67
CA ALA A 48 -35.84 36.67 -8.07
C ALA A 48 -35.29 35.38 -7.45
N LEU A 49 -35.14 34.33 -8.26
CA LEU A 49 -34.27 33.21 -7.93
C LEU A 49 -32.83 33.69 -8.01
N GLY A 50 -32.30 34.13 -6.88
CA GLY A 50 -30.85 34.30 -6.71
C GLY A 50 -30.19 32.93 -6.84
N LEU A 51 -29.55 32.69 -7.99
CA LEU A 51 -28.54 31.65 -8.13
C LEU A 51 -27.33 32.08 -7.28
N GLY A 52 -27.33 31.71 -6.01
CA GLY A 52 -26.13 31.77 -5.19
C GLY A 52 -25.07 30.83 -5.79
N PRO A 53 -23.79 31.22 -5.83
CA PRO A 53 -22.75 30.32 -6.26
C PRO A 53 -22.73 29.10 -5.34
N SER A 54 -22.89 27.92 -5.91
CA SER A 54 -22.64 26.66 -5.23
C SER A 54 -21.18 26.68 -4.77
N PHE A 55 -20.96 26.68 -3.45
CA PHE A 55 -19.63 26.49 -2.89
C PHE A 55 -19.15 25.11 -3.32
N SER A 56 -18.14 25.07 -4.18
CA SER A 56 -17.33 23.88 -4.39
C SER A 56 -16.87 23.39 -3.03
N ALA A 57 -17.18 22.14 -2.69
CA ALA A 57 -16.67 21.49 -1.51
C ALA A 57 -15.14 21.58 -1.56
N ASP A 58 -14.58 22.39 -0.69
CA ASP A 58 -13.14 22.58 -0.53
C ASP A 58 -12.54 21.21 -0.25
N SER A 59 -11.82 20.64 -1.22
CA SER A 59 -11.05 19.43 -0.99
C SER A 59 -9.86 19.84 -0.12
N GLN A 60 -10.03 19.74 1.21
CA GLN A 60 -8.93 19.92 2.14
C GLN A 60 -7.73 19.06 1.66
N PRO A 61 -6.53 19.65 1.52
CA PRO A 61 -5.37 18.90 1.10
C PRO A 61 -5.10 17.76 2.10
N ALA A 62 -4.71 16.59 1.59
CA ALA A 62 -4.40 15.44 2.44
C ALA A 62 -3.36 15.82 3.51
N PRO A 63 -3.47 15.29 4.74
CA PRO A 63 -2.54 15.64 5.81
C PRO A 63 -1.11 15.25 5.43
N MET A 64 -0.13 16.06 5.85
CA MET A 64 1.28 15.79 5.59
C MET A 64 1.76 14.50 6.25
N THR A 65 1.16 14.17 7.41
CA THR A 65 1.45 12.96 8.17
C THR A 65 0.15 12.36 8.70
N GLU A 66 0.01 11.04 8.58
CA GLU A 66 -1.08 10.25 9.16
C GLU A 66 -0.47 9.11 9.98
N THR A 67 -1.07 8.77 11.12
CA THR A 67 -0.63 7.65 11.96
C THR A 67 -1.79 6.72 12.23
N TRP A 68 -1.57 5.43 12.02
CA TRP A 68 -2.47 4.35 12.34
C TRP A 68 -1.95 3.64 13.58
N THR A 69 -2.81 3.48 14.58
CA THR A 69 -2.57 2.62 15.74
C THR A 69 -3.42 1.36 15.57
N PHE A 70 -2.84 0.22 15.89
CA PHE A 70 -3.50 -1.09 15.82
C PHE A 70 -3.89 -1.54 17.23
N ASP A 71 -4.82 -0.81 17.84
CA ASP A 71 -5.34 -1.05 19.20
C ASP A 71 -6.80 -1.52 19.23
N ARG A 72 -7.39 -1.70 18.04
CA ARG A 72 -8.75 -2.16 17.76
C ARG A 72 -8.81 -2.78 16.37
N LEU A 73 -9.94 -3.41 16.02
CA LEU A 73 -10.09 -4.16 14.76
C LEU A 73 -11.08 -3.52 13.78
N ASP A 74 -12.06 -2.78 14.27
CA ASP A 74 -13.19 -2.24 13.49
C ASP A 74 -12.87 -0.91 12.79
N GLN A 75 -11.85 -0.19 13.26
CA GLN A 75 -11.44 1.09 12.69
C GLN A 75 -9.94 1.32 12.88
N ILE A 76 -9.20 1.50 11.78
CA ILE A 76 -7.76 1.79 11.79
C ILE A 76 -7.54 3.16 11.17
N GLY A 77 -6.84 4.05 11.88
CA GLY A 77 -6.53 5.39 11.35
C GLY A 77 -7.74 6.28 11.09
N GLY A 78 -8.87 6.00 11.73
CA GLY A 78 -10.15 6.68 11.44
C GLY A 78 -10.96 6.05 10.31
N HIS A 79 -10.45 5.02 9.64
CA HIS A 79 -11.11 4.35 8.52
C HIS A 79 -11.81 3.06 8.97
N PRO A 80 -13.07 2.81 8.58
CA PRO A 80 -13.72 1.52 8.81
C PRO A 80 -12.88 0.38 8.26
N THR A 81 -12.80 -0.72 9.01
CA THR A 81 -11.94 -1.86 8.69
C THR A 81 -12.78 -3.13 8.53
N THR A 82 -12.56 -3.84 7.42
CA THR A 82 -13.09 -5.19 7.26
C THR A 82 -12.12 -6.18 7.89
N VAL A 83 -12.60 -6.96 8.85
CA VAL A 83 -11.83 -7.98 9.55
C VAL A 83 -12.05 -9.33 8.88
N LEU A 84 -10.97 -10.05 8.56
CA LEU A 84 -10.98 -11.43 8.10
C LEU A 84 -10.25 -12.31 9.13
N GLY A 85 -10.66 -13.57 9.26
CA GLY A 85 -10.11 -14.48 10.26
C GLY A 85 -10.55 -14.11 11.68
N SER A 86 -9.64 -14.25 12.64
CA SER A 86 -9.82 -13.90 14.05
C SER A 86 -8.58 -13.20 14.64
N PRO A 87 -8.09 -12.08 14.04
CA PRO A 87 -6.98 -11.32 14.59
C PRO A 87 -7.34 -10.79 15.97
N ARG A 88 -6.34 -10.64 16.84
CA ARG A 88 -6.56 -10.31 18.26
C ARG A 88 -5.86 -9.03 18.65
N VAL A 89 -6.56 -8.17 19.39
CA VAL A 89 -5.89 -7.07 20.09
C VAL A 89 -5.18 -7.66 21.31
N ILE A 90 -3.88 -7.40 21.42
CA ILE A 90 -3.03 -7.85 22.52
C ILE A 90 -2.40 -6.65 23.23
N ASP A 91 -2.06 -6.82 24.52
CA ASP A 91 -1.15 -5.91 25.21
C ASP A 91 0.30 -6.31 24.90
N SER A 92 1.17 -5.33 24.68
CA SER A 92 2.57 -5.57 24.31
C SER A 92 3.49 -4.44 24.76
N PRO A 93 4.83 -4.61 24.77
CA PRO A 93 5.76 -3.59 25.26
C PRO A 93 5.65 -2.19 24.59
N PRO A 94 5.37 -2.07 23.28
CA PRO A 94 5.09 -0.76 22.66
C PRO A 94 3.70 -0.19 22.97
N GLY A 95 2.80 -0.95 23.58
CA GLY A 95 1.38 -0.63 23.77
C GLY A 95 0.47 -1.70 23.16
N LYS A 96 -0.81 -1.39 22.95
CA LYS A 96 -1.72 -2.31 22.26
C LYS A 96 -1.27 -2.57 20.82
N ALA A 97 -1.49 -3.80 20.36
CA ALA A 97 -1.17 -4.24 19.01
C ALA A 97 -2.24 -5.21 18.49
N VAL A 98 -2.32 -5.39 17.18
CA VAL A 98 -3.11 -6.47 16.57
C VAL A 98 -2.17 -7.61 16.19
N GLU A 99 -2.48 -8.80 16.69
CA GLU A 99 -1.80 -10.07 16.39
C GLU A 99 -2.53 -10.83 15.29
N PHE A 100 -1.75 -11.42 14.38
CA PHE A 100 -2.15 -12.20 13.22
C PHE A 100 -1.51 -13.59 13.31
N ASP A 101 -2.28 -14.63 13.02
CA ASP A 101 -1.88 -16.03 13.20
C ASP A 101 -1.04 -16.64 12.05
N GLY A 102 -1.01 -15.99 10.90
CA GLY A 102 -0.32 -16.45 9.69
C GLY A 102 -1.11 -17.43 8.83
N VAL A 103 -2.41 -17.58 9.05
CA VAL A 103 -3.27 -18.52 8.32
C VAL A 103 -4.32 -17.76 7.51
N ASP A 104 -5.20 -16.99 8.16
CA ASP A 104 -6.29 -16.28 7.49
C ASP A 104 -6.63 -14.88 8.08
N ASP A 105 -5.89 -14.45 9.11
CA ASP A 105 -6.08 -13.15 9.74
C ASP A 105 -5.71 -11.99 8.82
N ALA A 106 -6.61 -11.02 8.66
CA ALA A 106 -6.34 -9.78 7.95
C ALA A 106 -7.22 -8.61 8.37
N LEU A 107 -6.71 -7.40 8.15
CA LEU A 107 -7.45 -6.15 8.22
C LEU A 107 -7.40 -5.47 6.85
N LEU A 108 -8.57 -5.21 6.26
CA LEU A 108 -8.69 -4.45 5.01
C LEU A 108 -9.22 -3.05 5.31
N VAL A 109 -8.50 -2.04 4.83
CA VAL A 109 -8.82 -0.63 5.07
C VAL A 109 -9.03 0.06 3.73
N GLY A 110 -10.16 0.75 3.56
CA GLY A 110 -10.53 1.45 2.32
C GLY A 110 -9.77 2.76 2.08
N ALA A 111 -8.48 2.81 2.43
CA ALA A 111 -7.66 4.01 2.33
C ALA A 111 -6.23 3.71 1.86
N HIS A 112 -5.68 4.61 1.05
CA HIS A 112 -4.27 4.67 0.71
C HIS A 112 -3.70 6.03 1.18
N PRO A 113 -3.07 6.10 2.38
CA PRO A 113 -2.64 7.38 2.98
C PRO A 113 -1.59 8.17 2.18
N LEU A 114 -0.84 7.48 1.31
CA LEU A 114 0.19 8.08 0.45
C LEU A 114 -0.31 8.40 -0.98
N ALA A 115 -1.61 8.27 -1.25
CA ALA A 115 -2.20 8.63 -2.54
C ALA A 115 -1.83 10.07 -2.93
N GLY A 116 -1.20 10.25 -4.09
CA GLY A 116 -0.73 11.51 -4.65
C GLY A 116 0.58 12.03 -4.07
N ALA A 117 1.26 11.28 -3.20
CA ALA A 117 2.54 11.71 -2.65
C ALA A 117 3.66 11.50 -3.69
N ALA A 118 4.38 12.58 -4.04
CA ALA A 118 5.53 12.51 -4.95
C ALA A 118 6.82 12.02 -4.26
N THR A 119 6.91 12.24 -2.96
CA THR A 119 7.94 11.68 -2.08
C THR A 119 7.24 11.20 -0.82
N PHE A 120 7.80 10.20 -0.14
CA PHE A 120 7.14 9.65 1.03
C PHE A 120 8.10 8.95 1.99
N THR A 121 7.60 8.77 3.20
CA THR A 121 8.08 7.81 4.18
C THR A 121 6.88 7.01 4.66
N TRP A 122 6.97 5.70 4.53
CA TRP A 122 6.05 4.75 5.12
C TRP A 122 6.81 3.97 6.17
N GLU A 123 6.40 4.04 7.43
CA GLU A 123 7.08 3.33 8.51
C GLU A 123 6.07 2.62 9.42
N ALA A 124 6.55 1.63 10.15
CA ALA A 124 5.73 0.81 11.03
C ALA A 124 6.53 0.21 12.17
N ILE A 125 5.81 -0.11 13.26
CA ILE A 125 6.33 -0.87 14.40
C ILE A 125 5.58 -2.21 14.42
N PHE A 126 6.32 -3.30 14.26
CA PHE A 126 5.78 -4.65 14.12
C PHE A 126 6.70 -5.70 14.73
N ARG A 127 6.18 -6.91 14.93
CA ARG A 127 6.88 -8.07 15.50
C ARG A 127 6.60 -9.31 14.64
N PRO A 128 7.55 -9.81 13.84
CA PRO A 128 7.44 -11.10 13.16
C PRO A 128 7.60 -12.26 14.14
N ASP A 129 6.70 -13.24 14.12
CA ASP A 129 6.73 -14.40 15.03
C ASP A 129 7.08 -15.72 14.29
N GLY A 130 7.79 -15.63 13.16
CA GLY A 130 8.16 -16.76 12.29
C GLY A 130 7.08 -17.11 11.27
N GLY A 131 6.82 -18.40 11.03
CA GLY A 131 5.78 -18.86 10.10
C GLY A 131 6.28 -19.14 8.68
N ALA A 132 5.43 -18.92 7.67
CA ALA A 132 5.76 -19.19 6.28
C ALA A 132 6.96 -18.38 5.80
N ARG A 133 7.73 -18.92 4.85
CA ARG A 133 8.97 -18.29 4.36
C ARG A 133 8.74 -16.90 3.77
N ALA A 134 7.65 -16.66 3.04
CA ALA A 134 7.35 -15.36 2.45
C ALA A 134 5.99 -14.89 2.97
N GLN A 135 5.94 -13.65 3.47
CA GLN A 135 4.73 -13.06 4.04
C GLN A 135 4.63 -11.60 3.59
N ARG A 136 3.43 -11.16 3.24
CA ARG A 136 3.13 -9.82 2.70
C ARG A 136 2.24 -9.09 3.67
N TRP A 137 2.83 -8.59 4.75
CA TRP A 137 2.08 -8.25 5.94
C TRP A 137 1.47 -6.84 5.90
N PHE A 138 1.93 -5.97 5.00
CA PHE A 138 1.32 -4.65 4.80
C PHE A 138 1.39 -4.26 3.33
N HIS A 139 0.25 -3.98 2.71
CA HIS A 139 0.13 -3.69 1.28
C HIS A 139 -0.72 -2.43 1.10
N LEU A 140 -0.18 -1.43 0.40
CA LEU A 140 -0.93 -0.29 -0.16
C LEU A 140 -1.14 -0.49 -1.66
N GLN A 141 -2.39 -0.45 -2.13
CA GLN A 141 -2.78 -0.75 -3.51
C GLN A 141 -3.60 0.40 -4.08
N GLU A 142 -3.19 0.98 -5.20
CA GLU A 142 -4.02 1.90 -5.98
C GLU A 142 -5.21 1.14 -6.60
N ASP A 143 -6.38 1.78 -6.60
CA ASP A 143 -7.57 1.22 -7.25
C ASP A 143 -7.49 1.33 -8.78
N GLY A 144 -7.89 0.27 -9.46
CA GLY A 144 -7.97 0.24 -10.93
C GLY A 144 -6.62 0.11 -11.65
N SER A 145 -5.53 -0.13 -10.94
CA SER A 145 -4.19 -0.37 -11.51
C SER A 145 -3.43 -1.46 -10.73
N ASP A 146 -2.23 -1.79 -11.17
CA ASP A 146 -1.30 -2.68 -10.46
C ASP A 146 -0.31 -1.92 -9.56
N ASN A 147 -0.42 -0.60 -9.46
CA ASN A 147 0.43 0.27 -8.63
C ASN A 147 0.28 -0.07 -7.15
N ARG A 148 1.41 -0.36 -6.51
CA ARG A 148 1.40 -0.87 -5.15
C ARG A 148 2.72 -0.68 -4.44
N MET A 149 2.65 -0.69 -3.12
CA MET A 149 3.79 -0.78 -2.22
C MET A 149 3.52 -1.86 -1.18
N LEU A 150 4.54 -2.63 -0.84
CA LEU A 150 4.42 -3.70 0.15
C LEU A 150 5.59 -3.66 1.13
N PHE A 151 5.27 -3.87 2.41
CA PHE A 151 6.19 -4.48 3.33
C PHE A 151 5.95 -5.99 3.33
N GLU A 152 7.02 -6.71 3.05
CA GLU A 152 7.10 -8.15 3.12
C GLU A 152 8.24 -8.54 4.07
N ILE A 153 8.19 -9.79 4.53
CA ILE A 153 9.33 -10.40 5.21
C ILE A 153 9.69 -11.72 4.53
N ARG A 154 10.93 -12.14 4.75
CA ARG A 154 11.37 -13.50 4.46
C ARG A 154 11.86 -14.15 5.75
N VAL A 155 11.18 -15.20 6.19
CA VAL A 155 11.57 -15.99 7.36
C VAL A 155 12.64 -17.01 6.95
N ALA A 156 13.70 -17.08 7.76
CA ALA A 156 14.85 -17.97 7.61
C ALA A 156 15.19 -18.57 8.98
N GLY A 157 14.54 -19.68 9.32
CA GLY A 157 14.67 -20.31 10.64
C GLY A 157 14.04 -19.45 11.74
N ASP A 158 14.83 -19.13 12.76
CA ASP A 158 14.50 -18.23 13.88
C ASP A 158 14.79 -16.76 13.56
N ARG A 159 15.08 -16.45 12.29
CA ARG A 159 15.37 -15.10 11.82
C ARG A 159 14.49 -14.69 10.65
N TRP A 160 14.53 -13.41 10.31
CA TRP A 160 13.88 -12.83 9.15
C TRP A 160 14.71 -11.69 8.55
N PHE A 161 14.44 -11.35 7.29
CA PHE A 161 14.93 -10.12 6.65
C PHE A 161 13.80 -9.37 5.95
N LEU A 162 13.94 -8.05 5.88
CA LEU A 162 12.95 -7.16 5.27
C LEU A 162 12.99 -7.26 3.73
N ASP A 163 11.81 -7.27 3.13
CA ASP A 163 11.60 -7.07 1.71
C ASP A 163 10.61 -5.92 1.53
N ALA A 164 11.11 -4.76 1.09
CA ALA A 164 10.27 -3.61 0.78
C ALA A 164 10.11 -3.51 -0.74
N PHE A 165 8.88 -3.59 -1.23
CA PHE A 165 8.57 -3.58 -2.65
C PHE A 165 7.79 -2.32 -3.04
N ALA A 166 8.13 -1.76 -4.21
CA ALA A 166 7.34 -0.73 -4.86
C ALA A 166 7.18 -1.06 -6.35
N TYR A 167 5.99 -0.82 -6.89
CA TYR A 167 5.68 -0.86 -8.31
C TYR A 167 4.84 0.36 -8.69
N SER A 168 5.23 1.07 -9.74
CA SER A 168 4.49 2.23 -10.26
C SER A 168 4.70 2.37 -11.77
N ASN A 169 3.62 2.15 -12.54
CA ASN A 169 3.58 2.26 -14.00
C ASN A 169 4.74 1.55 -14.72
N GLY A 170 4.96 0.27 -14.40
CA GLY A 170 5.99 -0.56 -15.03
C GLY A 170 7.41 -0.40 -14.46
N ASN A 171 7.63 0.53 -13.53
CA ASN A 171 8.86 0.62 -12.76
C ASN A 171 8.67 -0.15 -11.45
N GLU A 172 9.59 -1.06 -11.13
CA GLU A 172 9.49 -1.83 -9.88
C GLU A 172 10.83 -2.05 -9.22
N LYS A 173 10.78 -2.18 -7.89
CA LYS A 173 11.94 -2.62 -7.12
C LYS A 173 11.52 -3.34 -5.86
N ALA A 174 12.10 -4.53 -5.65
CA ALA A 174 12.20 -5.16 -4.34
C ALA A 174 13.56 -4.81 -3.72
N LEU A 175 13.55 -4.30 -2.49
CA LEU A 175 14.76 -4.07 -1.69
C LEU A 175 14.89 -5.19 -0.66
N ILE A 176 15.72 -6.18 -1.00
CA ILE A 176 15.88 -7.42 -0.24
C ILE A 176 17.35 -7.61 0.15
N ASN A 177 17.68 -7.45 1.43
CA ASN A 177 19.01 -7.78 1.95
C ASN A 177 18.95 -9.10 2.71
N LYS A 178 19.42 -10.19 2.09
CA LYS A 178 19.37 -11.54 2.68
C LYS A 178 20.35 -11.73 3.84
N GLU A 179 21.36 -10.88 3.94
CA GLU A 179 22.39 -10.94 4.98
C GLU A 179 21.97 -10.18 6.24
N ALA A 180 21.04 -9.22 6.10
CA ALA A 180 20.47 -8.46 7.20
C ALA A 180 19.40 -9.24 7.97
N LEU A 181 19.85 -10.21 8.76
CA LEU A 181 18.99 -11.10 9.51
C LEU A 181 18.69 -10.56 10.92
N HIS A 182 17.42 -10.55 11.28
CA HIS A 182 16.86 -10.12 12.56
C HIS A 182 16.15 -11.29 13.25
N ALA A 183 16.12 -11.33 14.58
CA ALA A 183 15.42 -12.38 15.31
C ALA A 183 13.89 -12.27 15.12
N VAL A 184 13.19 -13.39 15.11
CA VAL A 184 11.73 -13.40 15.27
C VAL A 184 11.37 -13.22 16.75
N GLY A 185 10.12 -12.84 17.06
CA GLY A 185 9.63 -12.62 18.42
C GLY A 185 9.98 -11.25 19.02
N GLU A 186 10.69 -10.40 18.28
CA GLU A 186 11.14 -9.09 18.73
C GLU A 186 10.44 -7.94 17.99
N TRP A 187 10.25 -6.81 18.66
CA TRP A 187 9.67 -5.62 18.05
C TRP A 187 10.71 -4.87 17.23
N TYR A 188 10.32 -4.49 16.02
CA TYR A 188 11.14 -3.75 15.07
C TYR A 188 10.41 -2.51 14.57
N HIS A 189 11.17 -1.46 14.33
CA HIS A 189 10.76 -0.37 13.46
C HIS A 189 11.25 -0.67 12.04
N VAL A 190 10.40 -0.49 11.05
CA VAL A 190 10.78 -0.56 9.63
C VAL A 190 10.31 0.68 8.90
N ALA A 191 11.05 1.09 7.88
CA ALA A 191 10.66 2.18 7.01
C ALA A 191 11.01 1.91 5.55
N ALA A 192 10.19 2.46 4.66
CA ALA A 192 10.44 2.61 3.24
C ALA A 192 10.37 4.11 2.91
N VAL A 193 11.41 4.64 2.28
CA VAL A 193 11.54 6.06 1.96
C VAL A 193 11.73 6.22 0.46
N TYR A 194 11.01 7.18 -0.13
CA TYR A 194 11.23 7.62 -1.50
C TYR A 194 11.45 9.12 -1.54
N ASP A 195 12.63 9.54 -1.99
CA ASP A 195 13.03 10.96 -2.07
C ASP A 195 12.73 11.64 -3.41
N GLY A 196 12.06 10.92 -4.32
CA GLY A 196 11.80 11.38 -5.69
C GLY A 196 12.81 10.84 -6.71
N THR A 197 13.90 10.23 -6.25
CA THR A 197 14.95 9.66 -7.11
C THR A 197 15.42 8.28 -6.65
N THR A 198 15.38 8.04 -5.34
CA THR A 198 15.90 6.85 -4.68
C THR A 198 14.85 6.27 -3.76
N TYR A 199 14.62 4.96 -3.88
CA TYR A 199 13.84 4.17 -2.95
C TYR A 199 14.78 3.43 -1.99
N SER A 200 14.56 3.56 -0.69
CA SER A 200 15.38 2.93 0.35
C SER A 200 14.53 2.28 1.44
N ASN A 201 15.10 1.29 2.13
CA ASN A 201 14.45 0.66 3.28
C ASN A 201 15.37 0.59 4.50
N TYR A 202 14.73 0.55 5.68
CA TYR A 202 15.40 0.65 6.97
C TYR A 202 14.80 -0.36 7.96
N VAL A 203 15.63 -0.85 8.86
CA VAL A 203 15.22 -1.59 10.06
C VAL A 203 15.89 -0.93 11.25
N ASN A 204 15.10 -0.54 12.26
CA ASN A 204 15.55 0.19 13.46
C ASN A 204 16.42 1.41 13.13
N GLY A 205 16.02 2.18 12.11
CA GLY A 205 16.76 3.36 11.65
C GLY A 205 18.04 3.09 10.86
N VAL A 206 18.48 1.82 10.74
CA VAL A 206 19.65 1.44 9.94
C VAL A 206 19.20 1.11 8.52
N GLN A 207 19.82 1.76 7.53
CA GLN A 207 19.53 1.50 6.12
C GLN A 207 19.95 0.08 5.74
N GLN A 208 19.06 -0.66 5.09
CA GLN A 208 19.34 -1.99 4.57
C GLN A 208 19.82 -1.91 3.13
N LEU A 209 19.01 -1.26 2.25
CA LEU A 209 19.34 -1.03 0.86
C LEU A 209 18.76 0.31 0.37
N ALA A 210 19.30 0.77 -0.77
CA ALA A 210 18.79 1.90 -1.54
C ALA A 210 18.96 1.62 -3.03
N PHE A 211 18.05 2.11 -3.86
CA PHE A 211 18.10 1.92 -5.30
C PHE A 211 17.50 3.12 -6.06
N PRO A 212 18.20 3.66 -7.08
CA PRO A 212 17.65 4.69 -7.94
C PRO A 212 16.47 4.15 -8.77
N ILE A 213 15.31 4.79 -8.67
CA ILE A 213 14.09 4.41 -9.40
C ILE A 213 13.14 5.60 -9.51
N VAL A 214 12.37 5.64 -10.59
CA VAL A 214 11.26 6.60 -10.73
C VAL A 214 9.97 5.93 -10.29
N LEU A 215 9.39 6.40 -9.19
CA LEU A 215 8.05 6.02 -8.74
C LEU A 215 7.12 7.20 -8.95
N VAL A 216 6.14 7.04 -9.83
CA VAL A 216 5.11 8.07 -10.02
C VAL A 216 4.14 8.05 -8.84
N PRO A 217 3.56 9.20 -8.46
CA PRO A 217 2.53 9.24 -7.41
C PRO A 217 1.39 8.27 -7.72
N GLN A 218 1.08 7.38 -6.78
CA GLN A 218 -0.07 6.46 -6.88
C GLN A 218 -1.36 7.22 -6.54
N GLY A 219 -2.49 6.83 -7.13
CA GLY A 219 -3.80 7.39 -6.83
C GLY A 219 -4.43 6.86 -5.53
N LYS A 220 -5.72 7.14 -5.35
CA LYS A 220 -6.52 6.60 -4.24
C LYS A 220 -6.56 5.08 -4.31
N GLY A 221 -6.80 4.47 -3.17
CA GLY A 221 -6.79 3.02 -3.08
C GLY A 221 -7.09 2.50 -1.70
N ARG A 222 -6.62 1.29 -1.45
CA ARG A 222 -6.87 0.52 -0.23
C ARG A 222 -5.59 -0.02 0.37
N ALA A 223 -5.68 -0.43 1.62
CA ALA A 223 -4.63 -1.11 2.34
C ALA A 223 -5.09 -2.49 2.83
N SER A 224 -4.14 -3.40 2.95
CA SER A 224 -4.30 -4.69 3.62
C SER A 224 -3.18 -4.86 4.63
N VAL A 225 -3.53 -5.31 5.84
CA VAL A 225 -2.60 -5.65 6.92
C VAL A 225 -2.83 -7.10 7.32
N GLY A 226 -1.76 -7.84 7.56
CA GLY A 226 -1.81 -9.28 7.82
C GLY A 226 -1.70 -10.14 6.55
N VAL A 227 -1.91 -9.57 5.36
CA VAL A 227 -1.88 -10.34 4.10
C VAL A 227 -1.72 -9.42 2.88
N ARG A 228 -1.27 -10.00 1.75
CA ARG A 228 -1.38 -9.34 0.44
C ARG A 228 -2.86 -9.05 0.14
N VAL A 229 -3.17 -7.97 -0.56
CA VAL A 229 -4.56 -7.61 -0.93
C VAL A 229 -5.31 -8.69 -1.73
N THR A 230 -4.60 -9.66 -2.31
CA THR A 230 -5.19 -10.83 -3.00
C THR A 230 -5.35 -12.05 -2.09
N LEU A 231 -5.24 -11.87 -0.77
CA LEU A 231 -5.47 -12.89 0.25
C LEU A 231 -4.55 -14.12 0.16
N VAL A 232 -3.26 -13.85 -0.09
CA VAL A 232 -2.17 -14.85 -0.07
C VAL A 232 -0.97 -14.31 0.72
N ASP A 233 -0.14 -15.24 1.21
CA ASP A 233 1.08 -14.95 1.97
C ASP A 233 0.80 -14.24 3.31
N TYR A 234 -0.04 -14.86 4.13
CA TYR A 234 -0.46 -14.36 5.44
C TYR A 234 0.70 -14.19 6.41
N PHE A 235 0.55 -13.20 7.28
CA PHE A 235 1.54 -12.77 8.25
C PHE A 235 1.31 -13.41 9.60
N LYS A 236 2.37 -13.97 10.18
CA LYS A 236 2.38 -14.41 11.58
C LYS A 236 3.17 -13.43 12.43
N GLY A 237 2.49 -12.69 13.30
CA GLY A 237 3.13 -11.69 14.15
C GLY A 237 2.15 -10.64 14.66
N ALA A 238 2.68 -9.51 15.13
CA ALA A 238 1.86 -8.39 15.61
C ALA A 238 2.26 -7.06 14.97
N VAL A 239 1.29 -6.17 14.78
CA VAL A 239 1.51 -4.80 14.29
C VAL A 239 0.99 -3.84 15.35
N HIS A 240 1.82 -2.87 15.75
CA HIS A 240 1.48 -1.87 16.77
C HIS A 240 1.03 -0.55 16.13
N SER A 241 1.82 -0.03 15.19
CA SER A 241 1.52 1.25 14.56
C SER A 241 2.14 1.37 13.17
N ALA A 242 1.61 2.31 12.40
CA ALA A 242 2.16 2.75 11.12
C ALA A 242 2.07 4.26 11.00
N ARG A 243 3.07 4.88 10.38
CA ARG A 243 3.07 6.31 10.05
C ARG A 243 3.35 6.51 8.57
N PHE A 244 2.58 7.39 7.98
CA PHE A 244 2.66 7.77 6.57
C PHE A 244 2.98 9.25 6.52
N THR A 245 4.12 9.60 5.93
CA THR A 245 4.54 10.99 5.76
C THR A 245 4.72 11.28 4.29
N ARG A 246 4.13 12.35 3.78
CA ARG A 246 4.17 12.77 2.36
C ARG A 246 5.46 13.54 2.03
N ARG A 247 6.58 13.08 2.61
CA ARG A 247 7.94 13.58 2.46
C ARG A 247 8.93 12.46 2.76
N ALA A 248 10.11 12.49 2.12
CA ALA A 248 11.26 11.70 2.56
C ALA A 248 11.82 12.20 3.90
N LEU A 249 11.74 11.35 4.91
CA LEU A 249 12.31 11.58 6.24
C LEU A 249 13.72 11.00 6.31
N THR A 250 14.56 11.64 7.10
CA THR A 250 15.84 11.08 7.53
C THR A 250 15.64 10.11 8.69
N PRO A 251 16.58 9.17 8.95
CA PRO A 251 16.46 8.25 10.06
C PRO A 251 16.26 8.89 11.43
N ALA A 252 16.78 10.10 11.65
CA ALA A 252 16.60 10.85 12.90
C ALA A 252 15.16 11.33 13.13
N GLU A 253 14.35 11.40 12.07
CA GLU A 253 12.96 11.86 12.12
C GLU A 253 11.95 10.70 12.29
N PHE A 254 12.40 9.45 12.18
CA PHE A 254 11.56 8.26 12.37
C PHE A 254 10.97 8.21 13.78
N THR A 255 9.80 7.59 13.95
CA THR A 255 9.16 7.49 15.28
C THR A 255 10.03 6.70 16.28
N GLY A 256 10.79 5.73 15.77
CA GLY A 256 11.50 4.72 16.54
C GLY A 256 10.54 3.81 17.32
N ILE A 257 11.09 2.86 18.09
CA ILE A 257 10.31 2.05 19.04
C ILE A 257 10.34 2.75 20.40
N ARG A 258 9.18 3.15 20.91
CA ARG A 258 9.05 3.73 22.25
C ARG A 258 8.25 2.77 23.12
N ARG A 259 8.72 2.50 24.34
CA ARG A 259 7.90 1.79 25.34
C ARG A 259 6.86 2.76 25.90
N GLN A 260 5.60 2.35 25.91
CA GLN A 260 4.60 3.05 26.75
C GLN A 260 4.91 2.67 28.21
N ARG A 261 5.10 3.70 29.05
CA ARG A 261 5.34 3.53 30.50
C ARG A 261 4.02 3.34 31.22
#